data_AF-A0ABD7YZQ2-F1
#
_entry.id   AF-A0ABD7YZQ2-F1
#
_cell.length_a   1.000
_cell.length_b   1.000
_cell.length_c   1.000
_cell.angle_alpha   90.00
_cell.angle_beta   90.00
_cell.angle_gamma   90.00
#
_symmetry.space_group_name_H-M   'P 1'
#
loop_
_entity.id
_entity.type
_entity.pdbx_description
1 polymer ?
#
loop_
_entity_poly.entity_id
_entity_poly.type
_entity_poly.pdbx_seq_one_letter_code
_entity_poly.pdbx_strand_id
1 'polypeptide(L)'
;MNIKEQLDTKYYETKMLSVSSVKLFAQNPARALDDWNGVYKWFSNKQELNFGNYVHSGIQDALEDTDKYLKKFINETPDMFTKAGTLLAKFRLADTVLNKFLSSATFKELLEARNIYKMFVEKPLCLNIKELDIRERLT
;
A
#
# COMPACT_ATOMS: atom_id res chain seq x y z
N MET A 1 -2.82 23.18 11.71
CA MET A 1 -2.48 21.91 11.05
C MET A 1 -1.59 22.26 9.87
N ASN A 2 -0.34 21.81 9.88
CA ASN A 2 0.61 22.07 8.80
C ASN A 2 0.13 21.34 7.53
N ILE A 3 0.35 21.90 6.34
CA ILE A 3 0.04 21.28 5.03
C ILE A 3 0.55 19.84 4.96
N LYS A 4 1.72 19.56 5.55
CA LYS A 4 2.28 18.22 5.63
C LYS A 4 1.39 17.23 6.40
N GLU A 5 0.83 17.66 7.53
CA GLU A 5 -0.10 16.86 8.35
C GLU A 5 -1.47 16.68 7.68
N GLN A 6 -1.90 17.65 6.85
CA GLN A 6 -3.11 17.51 6.04
C GLN A 6 -2.93 16.47 4.92
N LEU A 7 -1.76 16.44 4.29
CA LEU A 7 -1.45 15.49 3.22
C LEU A 7 -1.37 14.04 3.73
N ASP A 8 -0.80 13.82 4.92
CA ASP A 8 -0.64 12.47 5.48
C ASP A 8 -1.96 11.84 5.96
N THR A 9 -2.98 12.66 6.26
CA THR A 9 -4.28 12.17 6.76
C THR A 9 -5.40 12.27 5.73
N LYS A 10 -5.28 13.11 4.69
CA LYS A 10 -6.37 13.47 3.76
C LYS A 10 -5.95 13.53 2.29
N TYR A 11 -4.93 12.75 1.89
CA TYR A 11 -4.34 12.80 0.54
C TYR A 11 -5.36 12.76 -0.61
N TYR A 12 -6.45 11.98 -0.46
CA TYR A 12 -7.55 11.92 -1.44
C TYR A 12 -8.86 12.60 -0.97
N GLU A 13 -8.99 12.96 0.30
CA GLU A 13 -10.19 13.68 0.80
C GLU A 13 -10.16 15.16 0.44
N THR A 14 -8.95 15.72 0.32
CA THR A 14 -8.77 17.08 -0.18
C THR A 14 -8.78 17.01 -1.69
N LYS A 15 -9.78 17.63 -2.33
CA LYS A 15 -9.90 17.70 -3.80
C LYS A 15 -8.73 18.50 -4.40
N MET A 16 -7.59 17.85 -4.55
CA MET A 16 -6.36 18.41 -5.13
C MET A 16 -6.06 17.73 -6.47
N LEU A 17 -5.55 18.51 -7.42
CA LEU A 17 -5.11 17.99 -8.70
C LEU A 17 -3.97 16.98 -8.45
N SER A 18 -4.21 15.73 -8.81
CA SER A 18 -3.20 14.66 -8.78
C SER A 18 -2.78 14.29 -10.19
N VAL A 19 -1.64 13.61 -10.33
CA VAL A 19 -1.20 13.04 -11.62
C VAL A 19 -2.27 12.14 -12.22
N SER A 20 -2.98 11.38 -11.37
CA SER A 20 -4.11 10.56 -11.81
C SER A 20 -5.24 11.43 -12.34
N SER A 21 -5.66 12.46 -11.61
CA SER A 21 -6.71 13.40 -12.05
C SER A 21 -6.37 14.00 -13.42
N VAL A 22 -5.14 14.49 -13.62
CA VAL A 22 -4.70 15.06 -14.91
C VAL A 22 -4.78 14.04 -16.04
N LYS A 23 -4.36 12.79 -15.81
CA LYS A 23 -4.47 11.70 -16.81
C LYS A 23 -5.93 11.41 -17.17
N LEU A 24 -6.82 11.38 -16.17
CA LEU A 24 -8.25 11.16 -16.39
C LEU A 24 -8.87 12.30 -17.20
N PHE A 25 -8.54 13.55 -16.85
CA PHE A 25 -8.98 14.75 -17.60
C PHE A 25 -8.48 14.74 -19.05
N ALA A 26 -7.25 14.31 -19.31
CA ALA A 26 -6.71 14.20 -20.66
C ALA A 26 -7.40 13.13 -21.52
N GLN A 27 -7.92 12.06 -20.88
CA GLN A 27 -8.61 10.98 -21.58
C GLN A 27 -10.08 11.31 -21.83
N ASN A 28 -10.79 11.80 -20.82
CA ASN A 28 -12.20 12.18 -20.91
C ASN A 28 -12.55 13.25 -19.85
N PRO A 29 -12.55 14.54 -20.23
CA PRO A 29 -12.80 15.64 -19.28
C PRO A 29 -14.16 15.56 -18.57
N ALA A 30 -15.22 15.19 -19.29
CA ALA A 30 -16.57 15.11 -18.73
C ALA A 30 -16.66 14.02 -17.65
N ARG A 31 -16.13 12.83 -17.95
CA ARG A 31 -16.09 11.74 -16.98
C ARG A 31 -15.19 12.05 -15.78
N ALA A 32 -14.11 12.80 -15.98
CA ALA A 32 -13.18 13.16 -14.90
C ALA A 32 -13.82 14.18 -13.95
N LEU A 33 -14.65 15.09 -14.47
CA LEU A 33 -15.48 16.00 -13.67
C LEU A 33 -16.53 15.23 -12.86
N ASP A 34 -17.17 14.22 -13.43
CA ASP A 34 -18.14 13.39 -12.71
C ASP A 34 -17.50 12.61 -11.55
N ASP A 35 -16.29 12.06 -11.75
CA ASP A 35 -15.51 11.41 -10.70
C ASP A 35 -15.08 12.42 -9.61
N TRP A 36 -14.54 13.57 -10.03
CA TRP A 36 -14.15 14.66 -9.13
C TRP A 36 -15.29 15.19 -8.26
N ASN A 37 -16.50 15.23 -8.82
CA ASN A 37 -17.71 15.66 -8.12
C ASN A 37 -18.36 14.54 -7.31
N GLY A 38 -17.83 13.32 -7.36
CA GLY A 38 -18.36 12.16 -6.65
C GLY A 38 -19.66 11.60 -7.24
N VAL A 39 -20.02 12.00 -8.45
CA VAL A 39 -21.23 11.56 -9.17
C VAL A 39 -21.00 10.14 -9.70
N TYR A 40 -19.84 9.88 -10.31
CA TYR A 40 -19.48 8.56 -10.79
C TYR A 40 -18.00 8.27 -10.62
N LYS A 41 -17.68 7.33 -9.71
CA LYS A 41 -16.31 6.92 -9.45
C LYS A 41 -15.64 6.33 -10.70
N TRP A 42 -14.39 6.71 -10.96
CA TRP A 42 -13.63 6.21 -12.10
C TRP A 42 -13.24 4.74 -11.94
N PHE A 43 -12.86 4.34 -10.72
CA PHE A 43 -12.59 2.94 -10.37
C PHE A 43 -13.78 2.36 -9.60
N SER A 44 -14.50 1.44 -10.23
CA SER A 44 -15.57 0.67 -9.59
C SER A 44 -15.03 -0.60 -8.91
N ASN A 45 -13.93 -1.16 -9.43
CA ASN A 45 -13.32 -2.36 -8.88
C ASN A 45 -12.25 -2.02 -7.85
N LYS A 46 -12.52 -2.34 -6.58
CA LYS A 46 -11.57 -2.16 -5.48
C LYS A 46 -10.43 -3.18 -5.52
N GLN A 47 -10.55 -4.26 -6.29
CA GLN A 47 -9.60 -5.38 -6.22
C GLN A 47 -8.20 -5.02 -6.74
N GLU A 48 -8.09 -4.36 -7.89
CA GLU A 48 -6.81 -3.98 -8.49
C GLU A 48 -6.11 -2.88 -7.66
N LEU A 49 -6.90 -1.95 -7.11
CA LEU A 49 -6.40 -0.93 -6.20
C LEU A 49 -5.88 -1.55 -4.90
N ASN A 50 -6.64 -2.47 -4.32
CA ASN A 50 -6.25 -3.20 -3.12
C ASN A 50 -4.99 -4.04 -3.35
N PHE A 51 -4.86 -4.69 -4.51
CA PHE A 51 -3.65 -5.39 -4.92
C PHE A 51 -2.45 -4.44 -4.92
N GLY A 52 -2.57 -3.30 -5.60
CA GLY A 52 -1.49 -2.31 -5.71
C GLY A 52 -1.10 -1.72 -4.36
N ASN A 53 -2.09 -1.40 -3.52
CA ASN A 53 -1.86 -0.83 -2.19
C ASN A 53 -1.16 -1.80 -1.26
N TYR A 54 -1.50 -3.11 -1.29
CA TYR A 54 -0.79 -4.13 -0.50
C TYR A 54 0.71 -4.16 -0.85
N VAL A 55 1.02 -4.24 -2.15
CA VAL A 55 2.43 -4.27 -2.61
C VAL A 55 3.14 -2.98 -2.23
N HIS A 56 2.50 -1.84 -2.40
CA HIS A 56 3.06 -0.53 -2.05
C HIS A 56 3.39 -0.44 -0.56
N SER A 57 2.45 -0.79 0.33
CA SER A 57 2.66 -0.77 1.78
C SER A 57 3.81 -1.66 2.22
N GLY A 58 3.93 -2.87 1.64
CA GLY A 58 5.06 -3.76 1.94
C GLY A 58 6.42 -3.24 1.48
N ILE A 59 6.48 -2.57 0.32
CA ILE A 59 7.73 -1.92 -0.14
C ILE A 59 8.09 -0.74 0.76
N GLN A 60 7.09 0.06 1.17
CA GLN A 60 7.31 1.21 2.05
C GLN A 60 7.84 0.78 3.41
N ASP A 61 7.22 -0.24 4.03
CA ASP A 61 7.68 -0.86 5.28
C ASP A 61 9.15 -1.31 5.18
N ALA A 62 9.53 -1.97 4.07
CA ALA A 62 10.90 -2.43 3.86
C ALA A 62 11.92 -1.28 3.67
N LEU A 63 11.50 -0.14 3.10
CA LEU A 63 12.36 1.04 2.92
C LEU A 63 12.52 1.85 4.21
N GLU A 64 11.50 1.87 5.06
CA GLU A 64 11.47 2.62 6.31
C GLU A 64 11.84 1.77 7.54
N ASP A 65 12.16 0.48 7.34
CA ASP A 65 12.44 -0.51 8.40
C ASP A 65 11.35 -0.54 9.49
N THR A 66 10.10 -0.65 9.05
CA THR A 66 8.91 -0.66 9.91
C THR A 66 7.91 -1.71 9.42
N ASP A 67 6.82 -1.92 10.17
CA ASP A 67 5.68 -2.76 9.76
C ASP A 67 4.33 -2.02 9.84
N LYS A 68 4.40 -0.70 10.00
CA LYS A 68 3.27 0.17 10.28
C LYS A 68 2.29 0.23 9.11
N TYR A 69 2.78 0.37 7.89
CA TYR A 69 1.91 0.64 6.73
C TYR A 69 1.16 -0.62 6.32
N LEU A 70 1.83 -1.78 6.28
CA LEU A 70 1.18 -3.04 5.95
C LEU A 70 0.17 -3.44 7.04
N LYS A 71 0.50 -3.28 8.32
CA LYS A 71 -0.46 -3.53 9.41
C LYS A 71 -1.68 -2.62 9.32
N LYS A 72 -1.48 -1.33 9.04
CA LYS A 72 -2.60 -0.39 8.83
C LYS A 72 -3.49 -0.85 7.67
N PHE A 73 -2.89 -1.22 6.54
CA PHE A 73 -3.63 -1.71 5.38
C PHE A 73 -4.43 -2.98 5.69
N ILE A 74 -3.82 -3.97 6.35
CA ILE A 74 -4.49 -5.22 6.77
C ILE A 74 -5.73 -4.91 7.62
N ASN A 75 -5.62 -3.97 8.56
CA ASN A 75 -6.71 -3.57 9.44
C ASN A 75 -7.83 -2.83 8.69
N GLU A 76 -7.50 -2.04 7.67
CA GLU A 76 -8.48 -1.29 6.86
C GLU A 76 -9.17 -2.17 5.80
N THR A 77 -8.57 -3.31 5.44
CA THR A 77 -9.04 -4.21 4.38
C THR A 77 -9.10 -5.69 4.81
N PRO A 78 -9.82 -6.02 5.91
CA PRO A 78 -9.86 -7.39 6.43
C PRO A 78 -10.47 -8.40 5.44
N ASP A 79 -11.27 -7.92 4.47
CA ASP A 79 -11.90 -8.72 3.42
C ASP A 79 -10.91 -9.30 2.39
N MET A 80 -9.65 -8.87 2.42
CA MET A 80 -8.58 -9.45 1.61
C MET A 80 -7.92 -10.68 2.22
N PHE A 81 -8.19 -10.96 3.49
CA PHE A 81 -7.50 -11.97 4.28
C PHE A 81 -8.45 -13.09 4.70
N THR A 82 -7.88 -14.29 4.86
CA THR A 82 -8.55 -15.40 5.54
C THR A 82 -8.60 -15.15 7.04
N LYS A 83 -9.43 -15.91 7.77
CA LYS A 83 -9.43 -15.89 9.24
C LYS A 83 -8.06 -16.20 9.87
N ALA A 84 -7.18 -16.86 9.13
CA ALA A 84 -5.82 -17.17 9.55
C ALA A 84 -4.81 -16.03 9.28
N GLY A 85 -5.25 -14.89 8.76
CA GLY A 85 -4.39 -13.74 8.45
C GLY A 85 -3.62 -13.85 7.12
N THR A 86 -3.84 -14.93 6.34
CA THR A 86 -3.19 -15.09 5.03
C THR A 86 -4.05 -14.48 3.93
N LEU A 87 -3.42 -13.90 2.90
CA LEU A 87 -4.13 -13.36 1.73
C LEU A 87 -5.02 -14.43 1.06
N LEU A 88 -6.23 -14.01 0.68
CA LEU A 88 -7.12 -14.82 -0.15
C LEU A 88 -6.46 -15.18 -1.48
N ALA A 89 -6.85 -16.32 -2.06
CA ALA A 89 -6.26 -16.84 -3.30
C ALA A 89 -6.22 -15.81 -4.44
N LYS A 90 -7.29 -15.01 -4.59
CA LYS A 90 -7.40 -13.94 -5.59
C LYS A 90 -6.37 -12.81 -5.44
N PHE A 91 -5.73 -12.69 -4.27
CA PHE A 91 -4.72 -11.66 -3.98
C PHE A 91 -3.31 -12.23 -3.72
N ARG A 92 -3.12 -13.57 -3.70
CA ARG A 92 -1.81 -14.19 -3.42
C ARG A 92 -0.70 -13.76 -4.36
N LEU A 93 -1.04 -13.40 -5.60
CA LEU A 93 -0.07 -12.88 -6.56
C LEU A 93 0.60 -11.58 -6.05
N ALA A 94 -0.10 -10.78 -5.24
CA ALA A 94 0.45 -9.55 -4.66
C ALA A 94 1.65 -9.86 -3.76
N ASP A 95 1.53 -10.90 -2.94
CA ASP A 95 2.62 -11.37 -2.07
C ASP A 95 3.82 -11.88 -2.87
N THR A 96 3.54 -12.58 -3.97
CA THR A 96 4.60 -13.06 -4.87
C THR A 96 5.34 -11.90 -5.53
N VAL A 97 4.62 -10.87 -5.98
CA VAL A 97 5.20 -9.67 -6.61
C VAL A 97 6.03 -8.89 -5.59
N LEU A 98 5.50 -8.68 -4.38
CA LEU A 98 6.22 -8.01 -3.30
C LEU A 98 7.54 -8.72 -3.00
N ASN A 99 7.49 -10.03 -2.73
CA ASN A 99 8.68 -10.82 -2.42
C ASN A 99 9.69 -10.82 -3.58
N LYS A 100 9.21 -10.89 -4.82
CA LYS A 100 10.09 -10.80 -6.00
C LYS A 100 10.78 -9.44 -6.10
N PHE A 101 10.08 -8.35 -5.83
CA PHE A 101 10.68 -7.01 -5.81
C PHE A 101 11.69 -6.86 -4.67
N LEU A 102 11.34 -7.23 -3.44
CA LEU A 102 12.23 -7.12 -2.28
C LEU A 102 13.49 -7.99 -2.43
N SER A 103 13.40 -9.12 -3.14
CA SER A 103 14.56 -9.97 -3.44
C SER A 103 15.41 -9.50 -4.63
N SER A 104 14.96 -8.49 -5.38
CA SER A 104 15.61 -8.04 -6.62
C SER A 104 16.93 -7.32 -6.38
N ALA A 105 17.84 -7.40 -7.35
CA ALA A 105 19.09 -6.63 -7.33
C ALA A 105 18.83 -5.12 -7.27
N THR A 106 17.84 -4.63 -8.02
CA THR A 106 17.44 -3.22 -8.03
C THR A 106 17.02 -2.71 -6.65
N PHE A 107 16.30 -3.52 -5.87
CA PHE A 107 15.93 -3.11 -4.51
C PHE A 107 17.15 -3.02 -3.59
N LYS A 108 18.09 -3.98 -3.70
CA LYS A 108 19.36 -3.95 -2.95
C LYS A 108 20.19 -2.71 -3.31
N GLU A 109 20.35 -2.43 -4.59
CA GLU A 109 21.03 -1.21 -5.09
C GLU A 109 20.37 0.06 -4.54
N LEU A 110 19.04 0.08 -4.44
CA LEU A 110 18.31 1.23 -3.90
C LEU A 110 18.55 1.42 -2.39
N LEU A 111 18.62 0.33 -1.63
CA LEU A 111 18.97 0.36 -0.20
C LEU A 111 20.42 0.84 0.02
N GLU A 112 21.35 0.38 -0.81
CA GLU A 112 22.76 0.79 -0.80
C GLU A 112 22.90 2.28 -1.14
N ALA A 113 22.23 2.76 -2.20
CA ALA A 113 22.26 4.15 -2.64
C ALA A 113 21.67 5.12 -1.61
N ARG A 114 20.73 4.67 -0.78
CA ARG A 114 20.13 5.47 0.30
C ARG A 114 20.98 5.52 1.58
N ASN A 115 22.13 4.82 1.63
CA ASN A 115 22.99 4.73 2.81
C ASN A 115 22.29 4.14 4.07
N ILE A 116 21.19 3.38 3.86
CA ILE A 116 20.40 2.72 4.93
C ILE A 116 21.04 1.36 5.30
N TYR A 117 21.99 0.88 4.50
CA TYR A 117 22.67 -0.40 4.66
C TYR A 117 23.33 -0.59 6.04
N LYS A 118 23.79 0.49 6.70
CA LYS A 118 24.39 0.41 8.04
C LYS A 118 23.41 0.02 9.16
N MET A 119 22.10 0.16 8.96
CA MET A 119 21.09 -0.27 9.94
C MET A 119 20.63 -1.72 9.76
N PHE A 120 20.73 -2.27 8.54
CA PHE A 120 20.23 -3.61 8.21
C PHE A 120 21.19 -4.76 8.58
N VAL A 121 22.48 -4.50 8.70
CA VAL A 121 23.49 -5.55 8.97
C VAL A 121 23.46 -6.01 10.44
N GLU A 122 22.84 -5.25 11.36
CA GLU A 122 22.84 -5.58 12.79
C GLU A 122 21.60 -6.34 13.28
N LYS A 123 20.57 -6.53 12.45
CA LYS A 123 19.45 -7.41 12.78
C LYS A 123 19.05 -8.28 11.59
N PRO A 124 19.12 -9.62 11.71
CA PRO A 124 18.50 -10.48 10.72
C PRO A 124 16.99 -10.17 10.66
N LEU A 125 16.47 -10.07 9.44
CA LEU A 125 15.04 -10.04 9.12
C LEU A 125 14.36 -11.32 9.68
N CYS A 126 14.00 -11.28 10.96
CA CYS A 126 13.06 -12.22 11.55
C CYS A 126 11.67 -11.61 11.41
N LEU A 127 11.05 -11.78 10.24
CA LEU A 127 9.59 -11.60 10.10
C LEU A 127 8.90 -12.73 10.89
N ASN A 128 8.70 -12.52 12.19
CA ASN A 128 7.94 -13.44 13.03
C ASN A 128 6.44 -13.13 12.88
N ILE A 129 5.86 -13.56 11.75
CA ILE A 129 4.46 -13.34 11.37
C ILE A 129 3.46 -14.02 12.35
N LYS A 130 3.95 -14.79 13.33
CA LYS A 130 3.11 -15.52 14.31
C LYS A 130 2.46 -14.64 15.39
N GLU A 131 2.84 -13.38 15.55
CA GLU A 131 2.32 -12.50 16.60
C GLU A 131 1.21 -11.53 16.16
N LEU A 132 0.72 -11.63 14.93
CA LEU A 132 -0.48 -10.92 14.50
C LEU A 132 -1.72 -11.59 15.10
N ASP A 133 -2.08 -11.16 16.31
CA ASP A 133 -3.31 -11.53 16.99
C ASP A 133 -4.54 -10.99 16.28
N ILE A 134 -4.90 -11.64 15.17
CA ILE A 134 -6.13 -11.41 14.39
C ILE A 134 -7.32 -12.12 15.07
N ARG A 135 -7.09 -12.88 16.16
CA ARG A 135 -8.09 -13.77 16.75
C ARG A 135 -9.15 -13.05 17.57
N GLU A 136 -8.86 -11.86 18.10
CA GLU A 136 -9.80 -11.17 19.01
C GLU A 136 -10.94 -10.40 18.33
N ARG A 137 -11.01 -10.32 16.99
CA ARG A 137 -12.02 -9.48 16.30
C ARG A 137 -13.07 -10.23 15.48
N LEU A 138 -13.14 -11.56 15.56
CA LEU A 138 -14.09 -12.38 14.79
C LEU A 138 -15.09 -13.18 15.65
N THR A 139 -15.26 -12.82 16.92
CA THR A 139 -16.38 -13.25 17.79
C THR A 139 -17.46 -12.18 17.82
#